data_AF-A0A1J5EEW1-F1
#
_entry.id   AF-A0A1J5EEW1-F1
#
_cell.length_a   1.000
_cell.length_b   1.000
_cell.length_c   1.000
_cell.angle_alpha   90.00
_cell.angle_beta   90.00
_cell.angle_gamma   90.00
#
_symmetry.space_group_name_H-M   'P 1'
#
loop_
_entity.id
_entity.type
_entity.pdbx_description
1 polymer ?
#
loop_
_entity_poly.entity_id
_entity_poly.type
_entity_poly.pdbx_seq_one_letter_code
_entity_poly.pdbx_strand_id
1 'polypeptide(L)'
;MQIVNFVQMPSSKPADFIPKLVSIHQYVSGHDPDFKDFKRYLREHDLFDKDSLSDMLQFLGITATKGKSIVLGKFMTRLYECGTPEERHRLLFGHLAKMNEILVKYVIDGLAERLYSTNELYRFITSYVYPGEYITLVNFRAWMAWLQASEHIKMIGIRWGLSALGEEAMNYIKTIDVDEILEDEDGGDDADDEDKGEDEESAKAPQPVEEPEFGEDSIEPEFIAPGVTPRAVEAPVEMQSAPSPVAGAAQAAPRAHAHASFAEPRVVIEPGVETVQVLVQPIAPGSDDLPLRLISEVFQEADEEEDVDPFGEPAPALASRLAQLRPDEELVAQNLAALRAFWRGRPGGRRLSAASYGFTAEKYAEDPSFELFRLSCLAVSLFRHQGRLNVARGGEAFGLLDQMGFFVNAFKSRKSIDSVLEALFKGGLGGRPEVFGNLHYFLLFRRAIKELKDEGVQAFAQQSADVVIGQLWQHLGAFNLTYEVIWIARELHAMGVWPNEDLKEVSVVPLPAVREKAFRLGFIETPYAADFPSLVGVSRRLSRLFGEEDGYEAVLALFELPQRARYDGREDAFFTRDQLGID
;
A
#
# COMPACT_ATOMS: atom_id res chain seq x y z
N MET A 1 -24.42 -13.87 4.94
CA MET A 1 -24.22 -12.44 4.66
C MET A 1 -23.21 -11.87 5.65
N GLN A 2 -22.03 -11.53 5.15
CA GLN A 2 -20.91 -11.03 5.95
C GLN A 2 -21.04 -9.52 6.17
N ILE A 3 -20.98 -9.05 7.42
CA ILE A 3 -20.94 -7.62 7.71
C ILE A 3 -19.48 -7.16 7.73
N VAL A 4 -19.15 -6.15 6.92
CA VAL A 4 -17.80 -5.55 6.84
C VAL A 4 -17.76 -4.08 7.29
N ASN A 5 -18.91 -3.49 7.61
CA ASN A 5 -19.03 -2.12 8.10
C ASN A 5 -19.22 -2.13 9.62
N PHE A 6 -18.12 -1.96 10.35
CA PHE A 6 -18.11 -1.89 11.81
C PHE A 6 -17.89 -0.46 12.27
N VAL A 7 -18.69 -0.03 13.24
CA VAL A 7 -18.65 1.33 13.79
C VAL A 7 -17.79 1.38 15.03
N GLN A 8 -16.88 2.34 15.13
CA GLN A 8 -16.19 2.60 16.38
C GLN A 8 -17.11 3.36 17.35
N MET A 9 -17.20 2.93 18.61
CA MET A 9 -17.96 3.69 19.61
C MET A 9 -17.30 5.08 19.81
N PRO A 10 -18.03 6.19 19.61
CA PRO A 10 -17.46 7.53 19.68
C PRO A 10 -16.78 7.81 21.02
N SER A 11 -15.62 8.48 20.98
CA SER A 11 -14.90 8.98 22.17
C SER A 11 -14.74 7.97 23.32
N SER A 12 -14.64 6.67 22.99
CA SER A 12 -14.66 5.59 23.98
C SER A 12 -13.44 4.70 23.80
N LYS A 13 -12.84 4.26 24.92
CA LYS A 13 -11.85 3.18 24.88
C LYS A 13 -12.59 1.84 24.88
N PRO A 14 -12.01 0.78 24.29
CA PRO A 14 -12.63 -0.55 24.25
C PRO A 14 -13.13 -1.07 25.60
N ALA A 15 -12.38 -0.83 26.69
CA ALA A 15 -12.78 -1.22 28.04
C ALA A 15 -14.07 -0.54 28.54
N ASP A 16 -14.44 0.60 27.96
CA ASP A 16 -15.64 1.36 28.35
C ASP A 16 -16.89 0.90 27.57
N PHE A 17 -16.74 0.06 26.55
CA PHE A 17 -17.82 -0.23 25.62
C PHE A 17 -19.01 -0.90 26.33
N ILE A 18 -18.78 -2.03 27.01
CA ILE A 18 -19.86 -2.74 27.71
C ILE A 18 -20.50 -1.91 28.82
N PRO A 19 -19.74 -1.21 29.70
CA PRO A 19 -20.33 -0.28 30.67
C PRO A 19 -21.24 0.77 30.02
N LYS A 20 -20.83 1.33 28.87
CA LYS A 20 -21.64 2.30 28.11
C LYS A 20 -22.88 1.66 27.50
N LEU A 21 -22.79 0.43 26.97
CA LEU A 21 -23.97 -0.30 26.47
C LEU A 21 -24.98 -0.61 27.59
N VAL A 22 -24.51 -0.99 28.77
CA VAL A 22 -25.35 -1.18 29.96
C VAL A 22 -26.04 0.13 30.35
N SER A 23 -25.31 1.25 30.33
CA SER A 23 -25.86 2.58 30.61
C SER A 23 -26.94 2.99 29.60
N ILE A 24 -26.70 2.76 28.30
CA ILE A 24 -27.70 2.96 27.23
C ILE A 24 -28.96 2.16 27.53
N HIS A 25 -28.81 0.87 27.87
CA HIS A 25 -29.95 0.02 28.19
C HIS A 25 -30.74 0.56 29.39
N GLN A 26 -30.06 0.89 30.49
CA GLN A 26 -30.69 1.44 31.69
C GLN A 26 -31.45 2.74 31.40
N TYR A 27 -30.86 3.63 30.59
CA TYR A 27 -31.50 4.87 30.20
C TYR A 27 -32.80 4.61 29.41
N VAL A 28 -32.72 3.77 28.37
CA VAL A 28 -33.88 3.48 27.52
C VAL A 28 -34.99 2.76 28.30
N SER A 29 -34.66 1.73 29.09
CA SER A 29 -35.65 1.00 29.89
C SER A 29 -36.25 1.84 31.03
N GLY A 30 -35.50 2.82 31.57
CA GLY A 30 -35.95 3.64 32.69
C GLY A 30 -36.78 4.86 32.28
N HIS A 31 -36.63 5.36 31.06
CA HIS A 31 -37.20 6.65 30.63
C HIS A 31 -38.13 6.57 29.43
N ASP A 32 -38.19 5.43 28.72
CA ASP A 32 -38.95 5.26 27.46
C ASP A 32 -38.73 6.44 26.47
N PRO A 33 -37.47 6.82 26.19
CA PRO A 33 -37.16 8.05 25.47
C PRO A 33 -37.60 7.98 24.01
N ASP A 34 -38.02 9.11 23.45
CA ASP A 34 -38.13 9.26 21.99
C ASP A 34 -36.73 9.42 21.35
N PHE A 35 -36.67 9.44 20.02
CA PHE A 35 -35.39 9.59 19.32
C PHE A 35 -34.65 10.90 19.63
N LYS A 36 -35.37 11.99 19.93
CA LYS A 36 -34.78 13.30 20.23
C LYS A 36 -34.12 13.28 21.61
N ASP A 37 -34.81 12.75 22.61
CA ASP A 37 -34.30 12.59 23.97
C ASP A 37 -33.13 11.61 24.01
N PHE A 38 -33.23 10.49 23.28
CA PHE A 38 -32.14 9.53 23.16
C PHE A 38 -30.89 10.14 22.51
N LYS A 39 -31.06 10.93 21.44
CA LYS A 39 -29.96 11.66 20.81
C LYS A 39 -29.31 12.68 21.76
N ARG A 40 -30.11 13.33 22.62
CA ARG A 40 -29.59 14.24 23.65
C ARG A 40 -28.75 13.47 24.67
N TYR A 41 -29.25 12.35 25.17
CA TYR A 41 -28.52 11.47 26.08
C TYR A 41 -27.18 11.02 25.47
N LEU A 42 -27.16 10.55 24.23
CA LEU A 42 -25.92 10.14 23.56
C LEU A 42 -24.91 11.30 23.49
N ARG A 43 -25.34 12.55 23.27
CA ARG A 43 -24.44 13.72 23.26
C ARG A 43 -23.90 14.05 24.64
N GLU A 44 -24.74 13.98 25.67
CA GLU A 44 -24.35 14.28 27.06
C GLU A 44 -23.33 13.27 27.61
N HIS A 45 -23.27 12.08 27.01
CA HIS A 45 -22.35 11.00 27.39
C HIS A 45 -21.21 10.76 26.39
N ASP A 46 -20.98 11.69 25.44
CA ASP A 46 -19.96 11.61 24.40
C ASP A 46 -20.05 10.34 23.52
N LEU A 47 -21.26 9.82 23.31
CA LEU A 47 -21.57 8.65 22.47
C LEU A 47 -22.22 9.03 21.13
N PHE A 48 -22.33 10.32 20.85
CA PHE A 48 -22.98 10.82 19.66
C PHE A 48 -21.95 11.21 18.60
N ASP A 49 -21.97 10.50 17.48
CA ASP A 49 -21.38 10.93 16.23
C ASP A 49 -22.47 10.93 15.15
N LYS A 50 -22.53 12.01 14.36
CA LYS A 50 -23.62 12.21 13.39
C LYS A 50 -23.53 11.19 12.25
N ASP A 51 -22.32 10.92 11.80
CA ASP A 51 -22.08 10.17 10.57
C ASP A 51 -22.17 8.66 10.81
N SER A 52 -21.81 8.19 12.01
CA SER A 52 -21.89 6.77 12.38
C SER A 52 -23.12 6.35 13.19
N LEU A 53 -24.02 7.28 13.55
CA LEU A 53 -25.19 6.99 14.40
C LEU A 53 -26.05 5.85 13.83
N SER A 54 -26.39 5.91 12.53
CA SER A 54 -27.29 4.94 11.90
C SER A 54 -26.72 3.52 12.03
N ASP A 55 -25.45 3.38 11.67
CA ASP A 55 -24.74 2.11 11.68
C ASP A 55 -24.55 1.60 13.12
N MET A 56 -24.32 2.50 14.09
CA MET A 56 -24.24 2.13 15.51
C MET A 56 -25.57 1.59 16.02
N LEU A 57 -26.69 2.23 15.69
CA LEU A 57 -28.02 1.75 16.07
C LEU A 57 -28.31 0.40 15.46
N GLN A 58 -27.98 0.20 14.17
CA GLN A 58 -28.13 -1.08 13.49
C GLN A 58 -27.27 -2.17 14.14
N PHE A 59 -25.99 -1.88 14.42
CA PHE A 59 -25.06 -2.80 15.07
C PHE A 59 -25.57 -3.25 16.45
N LEU A 60 -26.14 -2.33 17.23
CA LEU A 60 -26.71 -2.61 18.56
C LEU A 60 -28.14 -3.17 18.50
N GLY A 61 -28.76 -3.25 17.33
CA GLY A 61 -30.15 -3.65 17.16
C GLY A 61 -31.14 -2.68 17.82
N ILE A 62 -30.81 -1.39 17.90
CA ILE A 62 -31.67 -0.35 18.45
C ILE A 62 -32.54 0.21 17.33
N THR A 63 -33.85 0.12 17.48
CA THR A 63 -34.80 0.64 16.49
C THR A 63 -35.31 2.01 16.93
N ALA A 64 -35.08 3.02 16.10
CA ALA A 64 -35.58 4.37 16.29
C ALA A 64 -36.64 4.72 15.24
N THR A 65 -37.90 4.81 15.63
CA THR A 65 -38.99 5.26 14.75
C THR A 65 -39.45 6.65 15.15
N LYS A 66 -39.61 7.56 14.17
CA LYS A 66 -40.03 8.94 14.43
C LYS A 66 -41.36 8.97 15.21
N GLY A 67 -41.36 9.63 16.36
CA GLY A 67 -42.55 9.76 17.22
C GLY A 67 -42.91 8.53 18.05
N LYS A 68 -42.07 7.50 18.06
CA LYS A 68 -42.19 6.34 18.96
C LYS A 68 -40.98 6.29 19.91
N SER A 69 -41.14 5.57 21.01
CA SER A 69 -40.03 5.32 21.93
C SER A 69 -38.98 4.40 21.30
N ILE A 70 -37.75 4.50 21.80
CA ILE A 70 -36.62 3.68 21.38
C ILE A 70 -36.85 2.23 21.82
N VAL A 71 -36.74 1.29 20.86
CA VAL A 71 -36.86 -0.14 21.14
C VAL A 71 -35.48 -0.78 21.09
N LEU A 72 -35.09 -1.45 22.17
CA LEU A 72 -33.85 -2.22 22.26
C LEU A 72 -34.05 -3.62 21.65
N GLY A 73 -33.09 -4.06 20.84
CA GLY A 73 -33.07 -5.40 20.27
C GLY A 73 -32.64 -6.48 21.25
N LYS A 74 -32.81 -7.74 20.85
CA LYS A 74 -32.50 -8.93 21.65
C LYS A 74 -31.06 -8.95 22.18
N PHE A 75 -30.10 -8.45 21.40
CA PHE A 75 -28.70 -8.37 21.80
C PHE A 75 -28.51 -7.48 23.03
N MET A 76 -29.00 -6.23 22.97
CA MET A 76 -28.87 -5.27 24.08
C MET A 76 -29.59 -5.75 25.33
N THR A 77 -30.79 -6.32 25.19
CA THR A 77 -31.53 -6.88 26.32
C THR A 77 -30.77 -8.01 26.99
N ARG A 78 -30.28 -8.99 26.21
CA ARG A 78 -29.48 -10.11 26.75
C ARG A 78 -28.18 -9.63 27.39
N LEU A 79 -27.51 -8.63 26.81
CA LEU A 79 -26.27 -8.07 27.35
C LEU A 79 -26.49 -7.45 28.74
N TYR A 80 -27.63 -6.79 28.93
CA TYR A 80 -28.01 -6.22 30.21
C TYR A 80 -28.38 -7.29 31.25
N GLU A 81 -29.10 -8.33 30.81
CA GLU A 81 -29.57 -9.43 31.66
C GLU A 81 -28.45 -10.36 32.15
N CYS A 82 -27.30 -10.40 31.47
CA CYS A 82 -26.13 -11.15 31.91
C CYS A 82 -25.72 -10.78 33.35
N GLY A 83 -25.57 -11.81 34.19
CA GLY A 83 -25.32 -11.67 35.62
C GLY A 83 -23.85 -11.38 35.94
N THR A 84 -22.93 -11.77 35.05
CA THR A 84 -21.49 -11.57 35.23
C THR A 84 -20.87 -10.77 34.09
N PRO A 85 -19.75 -10.05 34.33
CA PRO A 85 -19.00 -9.38 33.27
C PRO A 85 -18.52 -10.34 32.18
N GLU A 86 -18.10 -11.53 32.57
CA GLU A 86 -17.58 -12.57 31.68
C GLU A 86 -18.65 -13.08 30.70
N GLU A 87 -19.90 -13.24 31.15
CA GLU A 87 -21.03 -13.56 30.27
C GLU A 87 -21.28 -12.45 29.24
N ARG A 88 -21.11 -11.18 29.63
CA ARG A 88 -21.26 -10.04 28.70
C ARG A 88 -20.17 -10.05 27.64
N HIS A 89 -18.93 -10.34 28.04
CA HIS A 89 -17.79 -10.50 27.14
C HIS A 89 -18.05 -11.61 26.11
N ARG A 90 -18.50 -12.79 26.56
CA ARG A 90 -18.88 -13.90 25.68
C ARG A 90 -20.05 -13.56 24.75
N LEU A 91 -21.07 -12.86 25.25
CA LEU A 91 -22.21 -12.44 24.43
C LEU A 91 -21.80 -11.45 23.34
N LEU A 92 -20.96 -10.46 23.68
CA LEU A 92 -20.43 -9.51 22.70
C LEU A 92 -19.59 -10.22 21.63
N PHE A 93 -18.73 -11.16 22.03
CA PHE A 93 -17.96 -11.96 21.08
C PHE A 93 -18.86 -12.79 20.16
N GLY A 94 -19.86 -13.49 20.71
CA GLY A 94 -20.82 -14.25 19.91
C GLY A 94 -21.61 -13.39 18.93
N HIS A 95 -21.92 -12.15 19.31
CA HIS A 95 -22.55 -11.18 18.41
C HIS A 95 -21.61 -10.77 17.26
N LEU A 96 -20.33 -10.50 17.55
CA LEU A 96 -19.31 -10.21 16.54
C LEU A 96 -19.09 -11.40 15.58
N ALA A 97 -19.01 -12.61 16.12
CA ALA A 97 -18.89 -13.83 15.33
C ALA A 97 -20.07 -13.98 14.37
N LYS A 98 -21.30 -13.87 14.88
CA LYS A 98 -22.51 -13.97 14.05
C LYS A 98 -22.56 -12.91 12.92
N MET A 99 -21.95 -11.75 13.12
CA MET A 99 -21.90 -10.71 12.09
C MET A 99 -20.92 -11.03 10.96
N ASN A 100 -19.83 -11.73 11.27
CA ASN A 100 -18.82 -12.13 10.28
C ASN A 100 -17.99 -13.30 10.82
N GLU A 101 -18.45 -14.52 10.57
CA GLU A 101 -17.85 -15.74 11.11
C GLU A 101 -16.48 -16.00 10.50
N ILE A 102 -16.33 -15.76 9.18
CA ILE A 102 -15.06 -15.91 8.46
C ILE A 102 -14.00 -14.94 9.02
N LEU A 103 -14.34 -13.67 9.22
CA LEU A 103 -13.42 -12.69 9.79
C LEU A 103 -12.96 -13.07 11.20
N VAL A 104 -13.91 -13.44 12.08
CA VAL A 104 -13.59 -13.90 13.44
C VAL A 104 -12.70 -15.13 13.39
N LYS A 105 -13.00 -16.10 12.55
CA LYS A 105 -12.20 -17.32 12.39
C LYS A 105 -10.75 -16.99 12.04
N TYR A 106 -10.53 -16.29 10.94
CA TYR A 106 -9.19 -16.02 10.44
C TYR A 106 -8.35 -15.18 11.40
N VAL A 107 -8.96 -14.18 12.05
CA VAL A 107 -8.23 -13.36 13.02
C VAL A 107 -7.87 -14.16 14.26
N ILE A 108 -8.79 -14.96 14.81
CA ILE A 108 -8.52 -15.73 16.02
C ILE A 108 -7.56 -16.88 15.74
N ASP A 109 -7.70 -17.60 14.62
CA ASP A 109 -6.73 -18.62 14.18
C ASP A 109 -5.34 -18.00 13.99
N GLY A 110 -5.25 -16.83 13.33
CA GLY A 110 -3.99 -16.10 13.21
C GLY A 110 -3.37 -15.75 14.57
N LEU A 111 -4.16 -15.17 15.48
CA LEU A 111 -3.70 -14.80 16.82
C LEU A 111 -3.33 -16.01 17.70
N ALA A 112 -3.87 -17.20 17.41
CA ALA A 112 -3.49 -18.44 18.06
C ALA A 112 -2.10 -18.92 17.60
N GLU A 113 -1.72 -18.67 16.36
CA GLU A 113 -0.40 -19.06 15.81
C GLU A 113 0.72 -18.14 16.30
N ARG A 114 0.49 -16.82 16.31
CA ARG A 114 1.48 -15.83 16.75
C ARG A 114 0.87 -14.49 17.11
N LEU A 115 1.68 -13.62 17.70
CA LEU A 115 1.30 -12.23 17.96
C LEU A 115 1.35 -11.39 16.68
N TYR A 116 0.33 -10.56 16.47
CA TYR A 116 0.23 -9.67 15.31
C TYR A 116 -0.06 -8.23 15.72
N SER A 117 0.56 -7.25 15.07
CA SER A 117 0.04 -5.87 15.10
C SER A 117 -1.25 -5.75 14.27
N THR A 118 -2.04 -4.70 14.51
CA THR A 118 -3.29 -4.46 13.75
C THR A 118 -3.05 -4.40 12.23
N ASN A 119 -1.95 -3.78 11.80
CA ASN A 119 -1.65 -3.65 10.36
C ASN A 119 -1.18 -4.98 9.75
N GLU A 120 -0.51 -5.85 10.52
CA GLU A 120 -0.11 -7.17 10.06
C GLU A 120 -1.33 -8.10 9.94
N LEU A 121 -2.21 -8.11 10.94
CA LEU A 121 -3.49 -8.81 10.85
C LEU A 121 -4.30 -8.33 9.66
N TYR A 122 -4.40 -7.01 9.46
CA TYR A 122 -5.10 -6.45 8.31
C TYR A 122 -4.52 -6.96 6.99
N ARG A 123 -3.20 -6.93 6.83
CA ARG A 123 -2.54 -7.48 5.62
C ARG A 123 -2.83 -8.96 5.44
N PHE A 124 -2.86 -9.73 6.52
CA PHE A 124 -3.19 -11.15 6.51
C PHE A 124 -4.63 -11.38 6.01
N ILE A 125 -5.61 -10.68 6.56
CA ILE A 125 -7.02 -10.81 6.14
C ILE A 125 -7.34 -10.13 4.80
N THR A 126 -6.44 -9.30 4.26
CA THR A 126 -6.56 -8.76 2.88
C THR A 126 -5.67 -9.49 1.88
N SER A 127 -5.04 -10.60 2.30
CA SER A 127 -4.24 -11.44 1.43
C SER A 127 -5.12 -12.37 0.61
N TYR A 128 -4.53 -13.07 -0.36
CA TYR A 128 -5.24 -14.06 -1.18
C TYR A 128 -5.75 -15.27 -0.38
N VAL A 129 -5.35 -15.41 0.88
CA VAL A 129 -5.70 -16.54 1.75
C VAL A 129 -7.04 -16.32 2.46
N TYR A 130 -7.54 -15.08 2.51
CA TYR A 130 -8.82 -14.75 3.13
C TYR A 130 -9.93 -14.74 2.06
N PRO A 131 -10.92 -15.64 2.17
CA PRO A 131 -11.98 -15.78 1.16
C PRO A 131 -13.22 -14.92 1.46
N GLY A 132 -13.28 -14.26 2.62
CA GLY A 132 -14.44 -13.44 3.02
C GLY A 132 -14.52 -12.09 2.29
N GLU A 133 -15.60 -11.37 2.54
CA GLU A 133 -15.83 -10.03 1.98
C GLU A 133 -14.74 -9.03 2.39
N TYR A 134 -14.41 -8.13 1.47
CA TYR A 134 -13.38 -7.10 1.69
C TYR A 134 -13.78 -6.12 2.79
N ILE A 135 -12.94 -6.02 3.82
CA ILE A 135 -13.07 -5.03 4.90
C ILE A 135 -12.02 -3.92 4.75
N THR A 136 -12.43 -2.67 4.93
CA THR A 136 -11.49 -1.54 4.92
C THR A 136 -10.68 -1.46 6.21
N LEU A 137 -9.48 -0.86 6.18
CA LEU A 137 -8.66 -0.71 7.39
C LEU A 137 -9.35 0.05 8.53
N VAL A 138 -10.19 1.03 8.19
CA VAL A 138 -10.96 1.81 9.19
C VAL A 138 -11.97 0.90 9.89
N ASN A 139 -12.76 0.16 9.11
CA ASN A 139 -13.74 -0.79 9.66
C ASN A 139 -13.06 -1.94 10.41
N PHE A 140 -11.92 -2.42 9.93
CA PHE A 140 -11.16 -3.47 10.62
C PHE A 140 -10.64 -3.00 11.97
N ARG A 141 -10.16 -1.75 12.08
CA ARG A 141 -9.76 -1.16 13.37
C ARG A 141 -10.95 -1.02 14.32
N ALA A 142 -12.10 -0.60 13.82
CA ALA A 142 -13.32 -0.53 14.62
C ALA A 142 -13.74 -1.93 15.11
N TRP A 143 -13.71 -2.93 14.24
CA TRP A 143 -13.98 -4.32 14.59
C TRP A 143 -12.99 -4.87 15.64
N MET A 144 -11.68 -4.61 15.48
CA MET A 144 -10.66 -4.97 16.47
C MET A 144 -10.90 -4.32 17.82
N ALA A 145 -11.40 -3.07 17.85
CA ALA A 145 -11.78 -2.40 19.09
C ALA A 145 -12.95 -3.11 19.80
N TRP A 146 -13.94 -3.62 19.05
CA TRP A 146 -15.02 -4.44 19.62
C TRP A 146 -14.51 -5.81 20.11
N LEU A 147 -13.61 -6.45 19.36
CA LEU A 147 -13.01 -7.71 19.77
C LEU A 147 -12.14 -7.56 21.02
N GLN A 148 -11.47 -6.42 21.18
CA GLN A 148 -10.79 -6.07 22.42
C GLN A 148 -11.78 -5.82 23.56
N ALA A 149 -12.88 -5.13 23.28
CA ALA A 149 -13.93 -4.86 24.26
C ALA A 149 -14.65 -6.13 24.75
N SER A 150 -14.64 -7.20 23.95
CA SER A 150 -15.12 -8.52 24.39
C SER A 150 -14.08 -9.26 25.24
N GLU A 151 -12.92 -8.68 25.52
CA GLU A 151 -11.80 -9.32 26.22
C GLU A 151 -11.32 -10.63 25.60
N HIS A 152 -11.58 -10.91 24.32
CA HIS A 152 -11.06 -12.14 23.65
C HIS A 152 -9.63 -11.95 23.13
N ILE A 153 -9.21 -10.70 22.97
CA ILE A 153 -7.83 -10.34 22.65
C ILE A 153 -7.29 -9.35 23.68
N LYS A 154 -5.97 -9.33 23.83
CA LYS A 154 -5.26 -8.38 24.67
C LYS A 154 -4.00 -7.86 23.98
N MET A 155 -3.57 -6.67 24.35
CA MET A 155 -2.33 -6.09 23.85
C MET A 155 -1.16 -6.64 24.66
N ILE A 156 -0.15 -7.18 23.97
CA ILE A 156 1.11 -7.70 24.51
C ILE A 156 2.23 -6.90 23.82
N GLY A 157 2.77 -5.91 24.52
CA GLY A 157 3.65 -4.89 23.92
C GLY A 157 2.88 -4.04 22.91
N ILE A 158 3.27 -4.12 21.63
CA ILE A 158 2.60 -3.43 20.51
C ILE A 158 1.75 -4.38 19.63
N ARG A 159 1.64 -5.64 20.02
CA ARG A 159 0.95 -6.69 19.26
C ARG A 159 -0.27 -7.21 20.02
N TRP A 160 -1.20 -7.81 19.30
CA TRP A 160 -2.34 -8.52 19.84
C TRP A 160 -1.98 -9.98 20.07
N GLY A 161 -2.54 -10.54 21.14
CA GLY A 161 -2.57 -11.97 21.39
C GLY A 161 -3.93 -12.36 21.99
N LEU A 162 -4.19 -13.67 22.04
CA LEU A 162 -5.39 -14.19 22.69
C LEU A 162 -5.33 -13.94 24.20
N SER A 163 -6.49 -13.62 24.77
CA SER A 163 -6.70 -13.68 26.22
C SER A 163 -7.10 -15.10 26.64
N ALA A 164 -7.36 -15.32 27.93
CA ALA A 164 -7.94 -16.58 28.39
C ALA A 164 -9.31 -16.87 27.73
N LEU A 165 -10.17 -15.85 27.57
CA LEU A 165 -11.44 -16.00 26.85
C LEU A 165 -11.23 -16.26 25.35
N GLY A 166 -10.20 -15.67 24.74
CA GLY A 166 -9.82 -15.95 23.37
C GLY A 166 -9.37 -17.39 23.15
N GLU A 167 -8.54 -17.91 24.07
CA GLU A 167 -8.11 -19.31 24.06
C GLU A 167 -9.28 -20.28 24.24
N GLU A 168 -10.24 -19.97 25.12
CA GLU A 168 -11.48 -20.75 25.26
C GLU A 168 -12.32 -20.74 23.98
N ALA A 169 -12.43 -19.58 23.32
CA ALA A 169 -13.19 -19.40 22.09
C ALA A 169 -12.64 -20.22 20.92
N MET A 170 -11.37 -20.67 20.96
CA MET A 170 -10.80 -21.56 19.95
C MET A 170 -11.63 -22.83 19.71
N ASN A 171 -12.34 -23.31 20.74
CA ASN A 171 -13.22 -24.47 20.58
C ASN A 171 -14.36 -24.20 19.60
N TYR A 172 -14.92 -22.99 19.60
CA TYR A 172 -15.93 -22.54 18.63
C TYR A 172 -15.28 -22.20 17.28
N ILE A 173 -14.12 -21.55 17.27
CA ILE A 173 -13.43 -21.19 16.02
C ILE A 173 -13.09 -22.41 15.16
N LYS A 174 -12.71 -23.51 15.81
CA LYS A 174 -12.40 -24.78 15.12
C LYS A 174 -13.63 -25.46 14.51
N THR A 175 -14.84 -25.10 14.94
CA THR A 175 -16.09 -25.67 14.37
C THR A 175 -16.60 -24.86 13.18
N ILE A 176 -16.02 -23.69 12.89
CA ILE A 176 -16.40 -22.88 11.73
C ILE A 176 -15.81 -23.52 10.48
N ASP A 177 -16.67 -24.09 9.64
CA ASP A 177 -16.33 -24.56 8.31
C ASP A 177 -16.49 -23.41 7.31
N VAL A 178 -15.38 -22.97 6.73
CA VAL A 178 -15.36 -21.80 5.83
C VAL A 178 -15.95 -22.16 4.47
N ASP A 179 -15.70 -23.38 4.02
CA ASP A 179 -16.15 -23.82 2.70
C ASP A 179 -17.68 -23.95 2.71
N GLU A 180 -18.27 -24.50 3.79
CA GLU A 180 -19.73 -24.56 3.98
C GLU A 180 -20.37 -23.17 3.97
N ILE A 181 -19.78 -22.19 4.68
CA ILE A 181 -20.33 -20.81 4.73
C ILE A 181 -20.29 -20.15 3.35
N LEU A 182 -19.21 -20.36 2.59
CA LEU A 182 -19.09 -19.78 1.25
C LEU A 182 -20.04 -20.47 0.26
N GLU A 183 -20.20 -21.79 0.34
CA GLU A 183 -21.16 -22.55 -0.47
C GLU A 183 -22.61 -22.12 -0.19
N ASP A 184 -22.98 -21.88 1.07
CA ASP A 184 -24.31 -21.38 1.47
C ASP A 184 -24.56 -19.94 0.99
N GLU A 185 -23.52 -19.12 0.86
CA GLU A 185 -23.63 -17.75 0.33
C GLU A 185 -23.73 -17.73 -1.21
N ASP A 186 -23.06 -18.65 -1.91
CA ASP A 186 -23.11 -18.79 -3.37
C ASP A 186 -24.37 -19.55 -3.86
N GLY A 187 -24.89 -20.49 -3.08
CA GLY A 187 -26.06 -21.31 -3.43
C GLY A 187 -27.42 -20.63 -3.22
N GLY A 188 -27.44 -19.40 -2.72
CA GLY A 188 -28.66 -18.65 -2.39
C GLY A 188 -29.42 -18.04 -3.58
N ASP A 189 -28.85 -18.02 -4.79
CA ASP A 189 -29.42 -17.32 -5.95
C ASP A 189 -29.91 -18.25 -7.10
N ASP A 190 -29.74 -19.58 -7.00
CA ASP A 190 -30.01 -20.52 -8.12
C ASP A 190 -31.18 -21.51 -7.87
N ALA A 191 -32.15 -21.16 -7.02
CA ALA A 191 -33.33 -22.01 -6.79
C ALA A 191 -34.64 -21.22 -6.73
N ASP A 192 -35.11 -20.71 -7.88
CA ASP A 192 -36.54 -20.54 -8.16
C ASP A 192 -36.81 -20.30 -9.66
N ASP A 193 -36.25 -21.17 -10.53
CA ASP A 193 -36.61 -21.19 -11.96
C ASP A 193 -36.65 -22.64 -12.51
N GLU A 194 -37.47 -23.51 -11.91
CA GLU A 194 -37.98 -24.70 -12.60
C GLU A 194 -39.48 -24.87 -12.42
N ASP A 195 -40.17 -24.33 -13.42
CA ASP A 195 -41.44 -24.73 -13.99
C ASP A 195 -41.72 -26.26 -13.90
N LYS A 196 -42.78 -26.63 -13.18
CA LYS A 196 -43.59 -27.81 -13.48
C LYS A 196 -45.06 -27.46 -13.35
N GLY A 197 -45.71 -27.46 -14.51
CA GLY A 197 -47.12 -27.12 -14.69
C GLY A 197 -48.12 -28.19 -14.26
N GLU A 198 -49.36 -27.78 -14.52
CA GLU A 198 -50.64 -28.53 -14.56
C GLU A 198 -51.25 -28.89 -13.18
N ASP A 199 -52.22 -28.09 -12.73
CA ASP A 199 -53.63 -28.51 -12.79
C ASP A 199 -54.62 -27.35 -12.53
N GLU A 200 -55.76 -27.45 -13.21
CA GLU A 200 -56.86 -26.50 -13.32
C GLU A 200 -57.65 -26.25 -12.01
N GLU A 201 -58.05 -25.00 -11.72
CA GLU A 201 -59.47 -24.60 -11.56
C GLU A 201 -59.65 -23.18 -10.98
N SER A 202 -60.30 -22.34 -11.77
CA SER A 202 -61.39 -21.42 -11.40
C SER A 202 -61.15 -20.15 -10.53
N ALA A 203 -61.23 -19.02 -11.23
CA ALA A 203 -62.07 -17.83 -10.94
C ALA A 203 -61.71 -16.88 -9.78
N LYS A 204 -61.19 -15.68 -10.14
CA LYS A 204 -61.92 -14.40 -10.22
C LYS A 204 -60.95 -13.22 -10.33
N ALA A 205 -61.17 -12.38 -11.33
CA ALA A 205 -60.48 -11.10 -11.51
C ALA A 205 -60.90 -10.06 -10.45
N PRO A 206 -59.96 -9.26 -9.91
CA PRO A 206 -60.25 -7.94 -9.38
C PRO A 206 -59.93 -6.85 -10.41
N GLN A 207 -60.81 -5.87 -10.48
CA GLN A 207 -60.73 -4.66 -11.31
C GLN A 207 -59.57 -3.74 -10.87
N PRO A 208 -59.05 -2.88 -11.77
CA PRO A 208 -58.09 -1.85 -11.40
C PRO A 208 -58.79 -0.76 -10.58
N VAL A 209 -58.19 -0.42 -9.44
CA VAL A 209 -58.59 0.72 -8.60
C VAL A 209 -58.04 1.99 -9.24
N GLU A 210 -58.93 2.95 -9.47
CA GLU A 210 -58.62 4.33 -9.87
C GLU A 210 -57.71 4.99 -8.82
N GLU A 211 -56.54 5.45 -9.24
CA GLU A 211 -55.74 6.41 -8.47
C GLU A 211 -56.24 7.84 -8.75
N PRO A 212 -56.34 8.69 -7.71
CA PRO A 212 -56.84 10.06 -7.86
C PRO A 212 -55.79 10.99 -8.48
N GLU A 213 -56.27 11.82 -9.42
CA GLU A 213 -55.59 12.98 -9.99
C GLU A 213 -55.07 13.93 -8.88
N PHE A 214 -53.75 14.12 -8.84
CA PHE A 214 -53.15 15.30 -8.23
C PHE A 214 -52.70 16.24 -9.36
N GLY A 215 -53.40 17.37 -9.47
CA GLY A 215 -52.98 18.49 -10.31
C GLY A 215 -51.85 19.27 -9.63
N GLU A 216 -50.77 19.47 -10.36
CA GLU A 216 -49.83 20.57 -10.10
C GLU A 216 -49.65 21.39 -11.37
N ASP A 217 -50.12 22.63 -11.26
CA ASP A 217 -49.91 23.72 -12.19
C ASP A 217 -48.41 24.07 -12.30
N SER A 218 -47.96 24.14 -13.56
CA SER A 218 -47.27 25.30 -14.15
C SER A 218 -45.97 25.81 -13.48
N ILE A 219 -44.84 25.69 -14.19
CA ILE A 219 -44.16 26.79 -14.91
C ILE A 219 -42.89 26.22 -15.59
N GLU A 220 -42.92 26.13 -16.91
CA GLU A 220 -41.73 26.03 -17.76
C GLU A 220 -41.11 27.42 -17.97
N PRO A 221 -39.78 27.51 -18.10
CA PRO A 221 -39.16 28.56 -18.90
C PRO A 221 -38.62 28.00 -20.21
N GLU A 222 -39.18 28.52 -21.31
CA GLU A 222 -38.64 28.49 -22.66
C GLU A 222 -37.18 28.96 -22.68
N PHE A 223 -36.27 28.16 -23.27
CA PHE A 223 -34.96 28.66 -23.69
C PHE A 223 -34.84 28.57 -25.21
N ILE A 224 -34.78 29.74 -25.81
CA ILE A 224 -34.64 30.00 -27.24
C ILE A 224 -33.23 29.62 -27.69
N ALA A 225 -33.14 28.69 -28.64
CA ALA A 225 -31.90 28.43 -29.39
C ALA A 225 -31.76 29.43 -30.55
N PRO A 226 -30.58 30.04 -30.77
CA PRO A 226 -30.24 30.61 -32.05
C PRO A 226 -29.34 29.65 -32.82
N GLY A 227 -29.84 29.21 -33.97
CA GLY A 227 -29.06 28.53 -34.98
C GLY A 227 -28.03 29.45 -35.62
N VAL A 228 -26.84 28.90 -35.88
CA VAL A 228 -25.87 29.48 -36.83
C VAL A 228 -25.38 28.36 -37.73
N THR A 229 -25.49 28.62 -39.03
CA THR A 229 -25.20 27.75 -40.17
C THR A 229 -23.70 27.48 -40.35
N PRO A 230 -23.34 26.34 -40.99
CA PRO A 230 -21.95 26.01 -41.27
C PRO A 230 -21.43 26.74 -42.51
N ARG A 231 -20.23 27.32 -42.40
CA ARG A 231 -19.46 27.87 -43.52
C ARG A 231 -18.32 26.92 -43.86
N ALA A 232 -18.41 26.32 -45.04
CA ALA A 232 -17.30 25.66 -45.72
C ALA A 232 -16.22 26.68 -46.09
N VAL A 233 -14.95 26.25 -46.14
CA VAL A 233 -13.91 26.68 -47.10
C VAL A 233 -12.55 26.02 -46.75
N GLU A 234 -12.07 25.25 -47.73
CA GLU A 234 -10.67 25.11 -48.23
C GLU A 234 -9.56 24.39 -47.41
N ALA A 235 -9.12 23.26 -47.97
CA ALA A 235 -7.72 22.81 -48.02
C ALA A 235 -6.92 23.73 -49.00
N PRO A 236 -5.59 23.62 -49.21
CA PRO A 236 -4.61 22.61 -48.76
C PRO A 236 -3.25 23.20 -48.30
N VAL A 237 -2.31 22.41 -47.75
CA VAL A 237 -0.85 22.53 -48.04
C VAL A 237 -0.16 21.18 -47.81
N GLU A 238 0.53 20.71 -48.86
CA GLU A 238 1.50 19.62 -48.89
C GLU A 238 2.64 19.81 -47.89
N MET A 239 3.09 18.74 -47.22
CA MET A 239 4.47 18.67 -46.75
C MET A 239 5.13 17.34 -47.13
N GLN A 240 6.30 17.53 -47.73
CA GLN A 240 7.11 16.60 -48.47
C GLN A 240 8.01 15.74 -47.57
N SER A 241 8.13 14.48 -47.99
CA SER A 241 9.31 13.59 -47.99
C SER A 241 10.36 13.62 -46.87
N ALA A 242 10.58 12.41 -46.34
CA ALA A 242 11.74 11.94 -45.59
C ALA A 242 13.09 12.13 -46.32
N PRO A 243 14.20 12.01 -45.55
CA PRO A 243 15.35 11.27 -46.06
C PRO A 243 15.82 10.14 -45.12
N SER A 244 16.27 9.08 -45.78
CA SER A 244 16.94 7.88 -45.25
C SER A 244 18.48 8.09 -45.19
N PRO A 245 19.25 7.12 -44.65
CA PRO A 245 20.46 7.37 -43.85
C PRO A 245 21.76 7.42 -44.66
N VAL A 246 22.81 7.99 -44.04
CA VAL A 246 24.19 7.91 -44.55
C VAL A 246 25.03 7.06 -43.61
N ALA A 247 25.59 5.99 -44.16
CA ALA A 247 26.65 5.18 -43.58
C ALA A 247 28.02 5.83 -43.84
N GLY A 248 28.96 5.66 -42.89
CA GLY A 248 30.36 6.03 -43.07
C GLY A 248 31.23 5.35 -42.03
N ALA A 249 32.16 4.50 -42.48
CA ALA A 249 33.00 3.62 -41.70
C ALA A 249 34.40 4.22 -41.40
N ALA A 250 35.09 3.56 -40.45
CA ALA A 250 36.52 3.22 -40.43
C ALA A 250 37.53 4.06 -39.60
N GLN A 251 38.03 3.37 -38.56
CA GLN A 251 39.44 3.01 -38.28
C GLN A 251 40.42 3.94 -37.52
N ALA A 252 41.11 3.25 -36.58
CA ALA A 252 42.53 3.31 -36.20
C ALA A 252 42.98 4.16 -34.98
N ALA A 253 43.43 3.43 -33.95
CA ALA A 253 44.33 3.86 -32.86
C ALA A 253 45.82 3.82 -33.36
N PRO A 254 46.90 3.85 -32.53
CA PRO A 254 47.06 4.15 -31.08
C PRO A 254 48.30 5.02 -30.72
N ARG A 255 48.50 5.31 -29.41
CA ARG A 255 49.76 5.51 -28.61
C ARG A 255 49.60 6.66 -27.61
N ALA A 256 50.26 6.74 -26.45
CA ALA A 256 50.87 5.83 -25.50
C ALA A 256 51.47 6.76 -24.43
N HIS A 257 51.18 6.58 -23.14
CA HIS A 257 52.09 6.97 -22.04
C HIS A 257 51.86 6.11 -20.79
N ALA A 258 52.91 5.38 -20.43
CA ALA A 258 53.26 4.76 -19.15
C ALA A 258 53.48 5.81 -18.04
N HIS A 259 53.54 5.58 -16.72
CA HIS A 259 53.48 4.44 -15.79
C HIS A 259 53.36 5.04 -14.36
N ALA A 260 52.60 4.41 -13.45
CA ALA A 260 52.85 4.26 -11.99
C ALA A 260 51.60 3.62 -11.33
N SER A 261 51.40 2.30 -11.40
CA SER A 261 51.86 1.29 -10.43
C SER A 261 51.32 1.46 -8.99
N PHE A 262 50.07 1.03 -8.78
CA PHE A 262 49.68 0.28 -7.58
C PHE A 262 49.17 -1.08 -8.05
N ALA A 263 49.68 -2.16 -7.47
CA ALA A 263 49.31 -3.52 -7.82
C ALA A 263 47.87 -3.80 -7.35
N GLU A 264 46.93 -3.81 -8.28
CA GLU A 264 45.62 -4.40 -8.07
C GLU A 264 45.73 -5.93 -7.97
N PRO A 265 44.93 -6.61 -7.13
CA PRO A 265 44.76 -8.04 -7.22
C PRO A 265 44.10 -8.35 -8.58
N ARG A 266 44.90 -8.88 -9.51
CA ARG A 266 44.38 -9.49 -10.74
C ARG A 266 43.54 -10.71 -10.35
N VAL A 267 42.22 -10.53 -10.31
CA VAL A 267 41.29 -11.64 -10.51
C VAL A 267 41.32 -11.94 -12.00
N VAL A 268 42.03 -13.00 -12.38
CA VAL A 268 41.92 -13.58 -13.72
C VAL A 268 40.53 -14.20 -13.80
N ILE A 269 39.58 -13.49 -14.40
CA ILE A 269 38.33 -14.11 -14.85
C ILE A 269 38.66 -14.79 -16.16
N GLU A 270 38.85 -16.11 -16.11
CA GLU A 270 38.98 -16.91 -17.32
C GLU A 270 37.70 -16.74 -18.16
N PRO A 271 37.80 -16.53 -19.49
CA PRO A 271 36.63 -16.55 -20.35
C PRO A 271 36.04 -17.97 -20.31
N GLY A 272 34.89 -18.13 -19.66
CA GLY A 272 34.28 -19.44 -19.42
C GLY A 272 33.87 -19.74 -17.97
N VAL A 273 33.88 -18.77 -17.05
CA VAL A 273 33.33 -18.98 -15.69
C VAL A 273 31.80 -19.06 -15.77
N GLU A 274 31.30 -20.28 -16.00
CA GLU A 274 29.88 -20.67 -16.09
C GLU A 274 29.19 -20.76 -14.72
N THR A 275 29.79 -20.30 -13.62
CA THR A 275 29.19 -20.40 -12.28
C THR A 275 29.39 -19.13 -11.47
N VAL A 276 28.28 -18.56 -10.98
CA VAL A 276 28.28 -17.46 -10.00
C VAL A 276 27.89 -18.07 -8.67
N GLN A 277 28.86 -18.20 -7.76
CA GLN A 277 28.61 -18.66 -6.40
C GLN A 277 28.31 -17.45 -5.53
N VAL A 278 27.16 -17.46 -4.84
CA VAL A 278 26.85 -16.52 -3.76
C VAL A 278 26.65 -17.33 -2.48
N LEU A 279 27.18 -16.85 -1.36
CA LEU A 279 26.86 -17.40 -0.05
C LEU A 279 25.71 -16.60 0.53
N VAL A 280 24.66 -17.30 0.95
CA VAL A 280 23.55 -16.68 1.67
C VAL A 280 23.87 -16.77 3.15
N GLN A 281 23.73 -15.66 3.88
CA GLN A 281 23.90 -15.71 5.33
C GLN A 281 22.86 -16.67 5.93
N PRO A 282 23.26 -17.67 6.72
CA PRO A 282 22.32 -18.53 7.40
C PRO A 282 21.52 -17.70 8.41
N ILE A 283 20.23 -17.52 8.15
CA ILE A 283 19.29 -17.03 9.16
C ILE A 283 19.07 -18.21 10.11
N ALA A 284 19.53 -18.11 11.36
CA ALA A 284 19.47 -19.22 12.29
C ALA A 284 18.03 -19.76 12.41
N PRO A 285 17.77 -21.06 12.14
CA PRO A 285 16.42 -21.60 12.16
C PRO A 285 15.92 -21.61 13.61
N GLY A 286 14.97 -20.73 13.89
CA GLY A 286 14.50 -20.36 15.24
C GLY A 286 14.48 -18.85 15.51
N SER A 287 14.95 -18.04 14.55
CA SER A 287 15.23 -16.61 14.73
C SER A 287 14.39 -15.70 13.81
N ASP A 288 13.19 -16.09 13.37
CA ASP A 288 12.32 -15.18 12.59
C ASP A 288 11.92 -13.92 13.39
N ASP A 289 11.84 -14.05 14.71
CA ASP A 289 11.68 -12.91 15.62
C ASP A 289 13.01 -12.26 16.00
N LEU A 290 14.19 -12.85 15.78
CA LEU A 290 15.43 -12.34 16.39
C LEU A 290 15.88 -10.98 15.83
N PRO A 291 15.80 -10.66 14.52
CA PRO A 291 16.07 -9.31 14.03
C PRO A 291 15.04 -8.30 14.55
N LEU A 292 13.75 -8.65 14.57
CA LEU A 292 12.67 -7.76 15.03
C LEU A 292 12.65 -7.58 16.54
N ARG A 293 13.02 -8.63 17.28
CA ARG A 293 13.15 -8.66 18.73
C ARG A 293 14.44 -8.01 19.18
N LEU A 294 15.56 -8.16 18.48
CA LEU A 294 16.77 -7.36 18.69
C LEU A 294 16.49 -5.90 18.40
N ILE A 295 15.80 -5.56 17.31
CA ILE A 295 15.40 -4.18 17.01
C ILE A 295 14.42 -3.66 18.08
N SER A 296 13.45 -4.47 18.52
CA SER A 296 12.51 -4.10 19.59
C SER A 296 13.18 -3.97 20.96
N GLU A 297 14.15 -4.83 21.28
CA GLU A 297 14.97 -4.77 22.49
C GLU A 297 15.94 -3.57 22.42
N VAL A 298 16.49 -3.23 21.23
CA VAL A 298 17.27 -2.00 20.99
C VAL A 298 16.40 -0.75 21.20
N PHE A 299 15.17 -0.74 20.68
CA PHE A 299 14.26 0.40 20.88
C PHE A 299 13.72 0.47 22.31
N GLN A 300 13.47 -0.66 22.98
CA GLN A 300 13.12 -0.69 24.41
C GLN A 300 14.27 -0.23 25.29
N GLU A 301 15.50 -0.71 25.05
CA GLU A 301 16.69 -0.29 25.80
C GLU A 301 17.03 1.19 25.52
N ALA A 302 16.83 1.68 24.29
CA ALA A 302 17.00 3.11 23.97
C ALA A 302 15.92 4.02 24.61
N ASP A 303 14.68 3.54 24.73
CA ASP A 303 13.61 4.24 25.45
C ASP A 303 13.78 4.14 26.97
N GLU A 304 14.44 3.10 27.49
CA GLU A 304 14.80 2.93 28.91
C GLU A 304 16.11 3.66 29.28
N GLU A 305 16.97 3.98 28.31
CA GLU A 305 18.23 4.75 28.47
C GLU A 305 18.03 6.28 28.59
N GLU A 306 16.81 6.81 28.55
CA GLU A 306 16.54 8.22 28.93
C GLU A 306 16.86 8.51 30.42
N ASP A 307 17.19 7.49 31.22
CA ASP A 307 17.47 7.60 32.65
C ASP A 307 18.90 7.20 33.10
N VAL A 308 19.95 7.21 32.24
CA VAL A 308 21.33 6.96 32.71
C VAL A 308 22.43 7.89 32.17
N ASP A 309 23.01 8.62 33.13
CA ASP A 309 24.37 9.21 33.25
C ASP A 309 24.97 9.98 32.04
N PRO A 310 25.23 11.30 32.14
CA PRO A 310 25.76 12.16 31.05
C PRO A 310 27.15 11.78 30.46
N PHE A 311 27.71 10.61 30.80
CA PHE A 311 29.00 10.13 30.30
C PHE A 311 29.03 8.63 29.90
N GLY A 312 27.89 7.94 29.77
CA GLY A 312 27.85 6.49 29.52
C GLY A 312 28.05 6.08 28.06
N GLU A 313 29.09 5.28 27.79
CA GLU A 313 29.21 4.51 26.55
C GLU A 313 28.04 3.51 26.42
N PRO A 314 27.55 3.22 25.20
CA PRO A 314 26.42 2.29 24.99
C PRO A 314 26.71 0.93 25.61
N ALA A 315 25.68 0.31 26.22
CA ALA A 315 25.82 -0.96 26.93
C ALA A 315 26.53 -2.04 26.06
N PRO A 316 27.60 -2.70 26.56
CA PRO A 316 28.45 -3.57 25.75
C PRO A 316 27.74 -4.80 25.15
N ALA A 317 26.56 -5.17 25.65
CA ALA A 317 25.78 -6.30 25.13
C ALA A 317 25.12 -6.01 23.77
N LEU A 318 24.60 -4.81 23.56
CA LEU A 318 23.90 -4.40 22.33
C LEU A 318 24.88 -4.29 21.15
N ALA A 319 25.99 -3.60 21.39
CA ALA A 319 27.08 -3.46 20.43
C ALA A 319 27.66 -4.83 20.05
N SER A 320 27.76 -5.76 21.01
CA SER A 320 28.27 -7.12 20.75
C SER A 320 27.28 -7.99 19.96
N ARG A 321 25.96 -7.87 20.18
CA ARG A 321 24.94 -8.59 19.39
C ARG A 321 24.78 -8.05 17.97
N LEU A 322 24.80 -6.73 17.78
CA LEU A 322 24.82 -6.11 16.44
C LEU A 322 26.14 -6.42 15.70
N ALA A 323 27.26 -6.55 16.42
CA ALA A 323 28.52 -7.01 15.85
C ALA A 323 28.48 -8.47 15.38
N GLN A 324 27.66 -9.34 16.00
CA GLN A 324 27.44 -10.71 15.53
C GLN A 324 26.58 -10.80 14.26
N LEU A 325 25.80 -9.75 13.97
CA LEU A 325 25.05 -9.60 12.72
C LEU A 325 25.85 -8.84 11.65
N ARG A 326 27.08 -8.39 11.96
CA ARG A 326 27.90 -7.73 10.95
C ARG A 326 28.24 -8.72 9.85
N PRO A 327 27.95 -8.37 8.59
CA PRO A 327 28.35 -9.18 7.47
C PRO A 327 29.87 -9.37 7.47
N ASP A 328 30.30 -10.61 7.24
CA ASP A 328 31.69 -10.89 6.92
C ASP A 328 32.08 -10.08 5.67
N GLU A 329 33.04 -9.17 5.81
CA GLU A 329 33.47 -8.27 4.75
C GLU A 329 34.02 -9.03 3.54
N GLU A 330 34.69 -10.17 3.77
CA GLU A 330 35.19 -11.03 2.70
C GLU A 330 34.02 -11.63 1.93
N LEU A 331 32.97 -12.06 2.65
CA LEU A 331 31.79 -12.60 2.03
C LEU A 331 31.00 -11.57 1.23
N VAL A 332 30.84 -10.36 1.78
CA VAL A 332 30.22 -9.23 1.08
C VAL A 332 30.95 -8.93 -0.22
N ALA A 333 32.28 -8.91 -0.19
CA ALA A 333 33.09 -8.67 -1.38
C ALA A 333 32.89 -9.78 -2.43
N GLN A 334 32.83 -11.05 -2.02
CA GLN A 334 32.57 -12.18 -2.91
C GLN A 334 31.17 -12.10 -3.55
N ASN A 335 30.12 -11.89 -2.74
CA ASN A 335 28.74 -11.75 -3.21
C ASN A 335 28.57 -10.56 -4.15
N LEU A 336 29.24 -9.44 -3.87
CA LEU A 336 29.22 -8.27 -4.73
C LEU A 336 29.89 -8.55 -6.08
N ALA A 337 31.06 -9.18 -6.09
CA ALA A 337 31.75 -9.56 -7.32
C ALA A 337 30.91 -10.51 -8.18
N ALA A 338 30.29 -11.50 -7.53
CA ALA A 338 29.37 -12.46 -8.14
C ALA A 338 28.17 -11.77 -8.81
N LEU A 339 27.48 -10.87 -8.10
CA LEU A 339 26.34 -10.13 -8.64
C LEU A 339 26.73 -9.20 -9.80
N ARG A 340 27.89 -8.54 -9.71
CA ARG A 340 28.38 -7.70 -10.80
C ARG A 340 28.70 -8.52 -12.05
N ALA A 341 29.29 -9.70 -11.89
CA ALA A 341 29.53 -10.62 -12.99
C ALA A 341 28.21 -11.08 -13.62
N PHE A 342 27.22 -11.46 -12.80
CA PHE A 342 25.87 -11.79 -13.25
C PHE A 342 25.23 -10.64 -14.04
N TRP A 343 25.27 -9.43 -13.51
CA TRP A 343 24.67 -8.26 -14.15
C TRP A 343 25.26 -7.98 -15.53
N ARG A 344 26.60 -7.98 -15.63
CA ARG A 344 27.32 -7.73 -16.88
C ARG A 344 27.09 -8.83 -17.92
N GLY A 345 26.86 -10.06 -17.47
CA GLY A 345 26.57 -11.20 -18.34
C GLY A 345 25.11 -11.27 -18.83
N ARG A 346 24.20 -10.47 -18.27
CA ARG A 346 22.76 -10.61 -18.55
C ARG A 346 22.33 -9.84 -19.80
N PRO A 347 21.90 -10.52 -20.88
CA PRO A 347 21.31 -9.84 -22.03
C PRO A 347 19.96 -9.21 -21.64
N GLY A 348 19.78 -7.93 -21.97
CA GLY A 348 18.50 -7.24 -21.75
C GLY A 348 18.26 -6.76 -20.32
N GLY A 349 19.24 -6.87 -19.41
CA GLY A 349 19.19 -6.22 -18.10
C GLY A 349 19.14 -4.69 -18.26
N ARG A 350 17.94 -4.11 -18.28
CA ARG A 350 17.76 -2.66 -18.37
C ARG A 350 17.29 -2.13 -17.04
N ARG A 351 18.01 -1.12 -16.53
CA ARG A 351 17.54 -0.28 -15.44
C ARG A 351 16.20 0.34 -15.83
N LEU A 352 15.26 0.38 -14.90
CA LEU A 352 14.06 1.19 -15.04
C LEU A 352 14.48 2.67 -15.17
N SER A 353 14.32 3.27 -16.33
CA SER A 353 14.81 4.62 -16.63
C SER A 353 13.68 5.53 -17.09
N ALA A 354 13.63 6.75 -16.55
CA ALA A 354 12.71 7.80 -16.99
C ALA A 354 12.93 8.16 -18.47
N ALA A 355 14.16 8.04 -18.97
CA ALA A 355 14.46 8.29 -20.38
C ALA A 355 13.67 7.36 -21.34
N SER A 356 13.30 6.16 -20.88
CA SER A 356 12.46 5.23 -21.67
C SER A 356 11.02 5.74 -21.88
N TYR A 357 10.61 6.76 -21.11
CA TYR A 357 9.32 7.44 -21.19
C TYR A 357 9.45 8.88 -21.74
N GLY A 358 10.58 9.17 -22.40
CA GLY A 358 10.79 10.43 -23.13
C GLY A 358 11.18 11.63 -22.26
N PHE A 359 11.65 11.40 -21.03
CA PHE A 359 12.25 12.43 -20.18
C PHE A 359 13.70 12.68 -20.62
N THR A 360 14.09 13.96 -20.72
CA THR A 360 15.46 14.38 -21.04
C THR A 360 15.83 15.63 -20.24
N ALA A 361 17.12 15.93 -20.14
CA ALA A 361 17.60 17.13 -19.46
C ALA A 361 17.11 18.42 -20.14
N GLU A 362 17.02 18.42 -21.47
CA GLU A 362 16.57 19.57 -22.26
C GLU A 362 15.11 19.90 -21.96
N LYS A 363 14.23 18.89 -21.95
CA LYS A 363 12.81 19.10 -21.60
C LYS A 363 12.66 19.62 -20.19
N TYR A 364 13.45 19.11 -19.25
CA TYR A 364 13.41 19.58 -17.88
C TYR A 364 13.91 21.03 -17.76
N ALA A 365 14.95 21.40 -18.50
CA ALA A 365 15.45 22.78 -18.51
C ALA A 365 14.42 23.77 -19.09
N GLU A 366 13.61 23.33 -20.06
CA GLU A 366 12.53 24.14 -20.65
C GLU A 366 11.36 24.38 -19.69
N ASP A 367 10.92 23.37 -18.93
CA ASP A 367 9.79 23.48 -17.99
C ASP A 367 9.99 22.57 -16.75
N PRO A 368 10.80 23.01 -15.77
CA PRO A 368 11.21 22.20 -14.62
C PRO A 368 10.03 21.70 -13.78
N SER A 369 9.06 22.56 -13.48
CA SER A 369 7.90 22.18 -12.68
C SER A 369 7.03 21.17 -13.40
N PHE A 370 6.80 21.36 -14.70
CA PHE A 370 5.98 20.44 -15.46
C PHE A 370 6.64 19.07 -15.60
N GLU A 371 7.94 19.03 -15.89
CA GLU A 371 8.65 17.76 -16.05
C GLU A 371 8.83 17.04 -14.70
N LEU A 372 9.05 17.76 -13.59
CA LEU A 372 8.98 17.16 -12.25
C LEU A 372 7.59 16.59 -11.94
N PHE A 373 6.53 17.29 -12.34
CA PHE A 373 5.15 16.81 -12.19
C PHE A 373 4.90 15.54 -13.01
N ARG A 374 5.27 15.52 -14.29
CA ARG A 374 5.17 14.32 -15.15
C ARG A 374 5.99 13.17 -14.58
N LEU A 375 7.21 13.43 -14.11
CA LEU A 375 8.10 12.41 -13.56
C LEU A 375 7.53 11.82 -12.27
N SER A 376 6.94 12.64 -11.41
CA SER A 376 6.25 12.19 -10.19
C SER A 376 5.04 11.30 -10.51
N CYS A 377 4.28 11.65 -11.55
CA CYS A 377 3.15 10.84 -12.01
C CYS A 377 3.62 9.51 -12.62
N LEU A 378 4.73 9.50 -13.37
CA LEU A 378 5.35 8.28 -13.86
C LEU A 378 5.78 7.39 -12.70
N ALA A 379 6.51 7.93 -11.72
CA ALA A 379 6.97 7.17 -10.56
C ALA A 379 5.81 6.43 -9.86
N VAL A 380 4.75 7.15 -9.49
CA VAL A 380 3.58 6.51 -8.85
C VAL A 380 2.90 5.48 -9.76
N SER A 381 2.83 5.76 -11.07
CA SER A 381 2.26 4.80 -12.02
C SER A 381 3.05 3.49 -12.05
N LEU A 382 4.38 3.56 -12.00
CA LEU A 382 5.25 2.39 -12.00
C LEU A 382 5.19 1.61 -10.67
N PHE A 383 5.28 2.32 -9.54
CA PHE A 383 5.41 1.70 -8.21
C PHE A 383 4.08 1.33 -7.55
N ARG A 384 2.94 1.87 -8.02
CA ARG A 384 1.62 1.69 -7.38
C ARG A 384 0.48 1.37 -8.35
N HIS A 385 0.75 0.80 -9.51
CA HIS A 385 -0.33 0.38 -10.40
C HIS A 385 -1.25 -0.61 -9.68
N GLN A 386 -2.50 -0.20 -9.43
CA GLN A 386 -3.47 -0.97 -8.63
C GLN A 386 -2.93 -1.34 -7.23
N GLY A 387 -2.13 -0.46 -6.62
CA GLY A 387 -1.54 -0.67 -5.30
C GLY A 387 -0.34 -1.60 -5.25
N ARG A 388 0.20 -2.02 -6.40
CA ARG A 388 1.37 -2.91 -6.49
C ARG A 388 2.42 -2.36 -7.47
N LEU A 389 3.66 -2.82 -7.32
CA LEU A 389 4.72 -2.58 -8.31
C LEU A 389 4.40 -3.32 -9.60
N ASN A 390 4.12 -2.59 -10.68
CA ASN A 390 3.91 -3.16 -12.00
C ASN A 390 4.40 -2.18 -13.07
N VAL A 391 5.69 -2.29 -13.38
CA VAL A 391 6.40 -1.38 -14.30
C VAL A 391 5.77 -1.39 -15.70
N ALA A 392 5.36 -2.56 -16.20
CA ALA A 392 4.80 -2.70 -17.54
C ALA A 392 3.45 -1.98 -17.66
N ARG A 393 2.44 -2.40 -16.87
CA ARG A 393 1.09 -1.81 -16.93
C ARG A 393 1.07 -0.36 -16.44
N GLY A 394 1.88 -0.05 -15.43
CA GLY A 394 2.05 1.32 -14.92
C GLY A 394 2.61 2.26 -15.99
N GLY A 395 3.63 1.80 -16.72
CA GLY A 395 4.22 2.53 -17.83
C GLY A 395 3.26 2.71 -19.01
N GLU A 396 2.50 1.68 -19.36
CA GLU A 396 1.46 1.73 -20.40
C GLU A 396 0.35 2.74 -20.04
N ALA A 397 -0.14 2.70 -18.80
CA ALA A 397 -1.14 3.65 -18.31
C ALA A 397 -0.63 5.09 -18.34
N PHE A 398 0.61 5.32 -17.90
CA PHE A 398 1.26 6.63 -17.99
C PHE A 398 1.37 7.10 -19.45
N GLY A 399 1.89 6.23 -20.34
CA GLY A 399 2.06 6.55 -21.75
C GLY A 399 0.73 6.90 -22.44
N LEU A 400 -0.35 6.17 -22.11
CA LEU A 400 -1.69 6.45 -22.63
C LEU A 400 -2.22 7.82 -22.18
N LEU A 401 -2.08 8.15 -20.89
CA LEU A 401 -2.45 9.47 -20.36
C LEU A 401 -1.64 10.59 -21.02
N ASP A 402 -0.34 10.37 -21.21
CA ASP A 402 0.56 11.34 -21.84
C ASP A 402 0.18 11.58 -23.31
N GLN A 403 -0.08 10.51 -24.07
CA GLN A 403 -0.55 10.58 -25.47
C GLN A 403 -1.87 11.33 -25.62
N MET A 404 -2.78 11.18 -24.65
CA MET A 404 -4.05 11.92 -24.62
C MET A 404 -3.90 13.36 -24.11
N GLY A 405 -2.67 13.80 -23.83
CA GLY A 405 -2.38 15.15 -23.37
C GLY A 405 -2.88 15.43 -21.96
N PHE A 406 -3.15 14.40 -21.14
CA PHE A 406 -3.66 14.58 -19.78
C PHE A 406 -2.73 15.46 -18.97
N PHE A 407 -1.43 15.15 -18.91
CA PHE A 407 -0.50 15.87 -18.05
C PHE A 407 -0.34 17.34 -18.46
N VAL A 408 -0.21 17.62 -19.75
CA VAL A 408 -0.16 18.99 -20.28
C VAL A 408 -1.43 19.75 -19.91
N ASN A 409 -2.60 19.15 -20.11
CA ASN A 409 -3.87 19.79 -19.81
C ASN A 409 -4.07 19.96 -18.29
N ALA A 410 -3.73 18.97 -17.48
CA ALA A 410 -3.85 19.06 -16.05
C ALA A 410 -2.93 20.16 -15.50
N PHE A 411 -1.67 20.22 -15.93
CA PHE A 411 -0.68 21.12 -15.34
C PHE A 411 -0.70 22.52 -15.95
N LYS A 412 -0.61 22.64 -17.28
CA LYS A 412 -0.41 23.93 -17.97
C LYS A 412 -1.71 24.63 -18.37
N SER A 413 -2.80 23.88 -18.57
CA SER A 413 -4.05 24.48 -19.03
C SER A 413 -4.75 25.31 -17.95
N ARG A 414 -5.55 26.28 -18.42
CA ARG A 414 -6.54 27.01 -17.59
C ARG A 414 -7.86 26.25 -17.44
N LYS A 415 -8.04 25.13 -18.15
CA LYS A 415 -9.23 24.28 -18.02
C LYS A 415 -9.39 23.77 -16.59
N SER A 416 -10.62 23.60 -16.14
CA SER A 416 -10.91 22.90 -14.89
C SER A 416 -10.47 21.43 -15.00
N ILE A 417 -10.11 20.83 -13.86
CA ILE A 417 -9.77 19.40 -13.83
C ILE A 417 -10.94 18.55 -14.34
N ASP A 418 -12.17 18.90 -13.97
CA ASP A 418 -13.37 18.22 -14.44
C ASP A 418 -13.48 18.22 -15.97
N SER A 419 -13.18 19.35 -16.62
CA SER A 419 -13.17 19.44 -18.09
C SER A 419 -12.07 18.58 -18.71
N VAL A 420 -10.90 18.47 -18.06
CA VAL A 420 -9.83 17.58 -18.51
C VAL A 420 -10.25 16.12 -18.40
N LEU A 421 -10.86 15.73 -17.28
CA LEU A 421 -11.35 14.36 -17.06
C LEU A 421 -12.49 13.99 -18.00
N GLU A 422 -13.45 14.90 -18.20
CA GLU A 422 -14.55 14.71 -19.13
C GLU A 422 -14.04 14.49 -20.56
N ALA A 423 -13.02 15.24 -20.98
CA ALA A 423 -12.40 15.05 -22.29
C ALA A 423 -11.72 13.67 -22.42
N LEU A 424 -11.06 13.19 -21.37
CA LEU A 424 -10.47 11.83 -21.36
C LEU A 424 -11.55 10.75 -21.43
N PHE A 425 -12.64 10.90 -20.69
CA PHE A 425 -13.75 9.93 -20.71
C PHE A 425 -14.44 9.89 -22.07
N LYS A 426 -14.71 11.06 -22.67
CA LYS A 426 -15.22 11.15 -24.06
C LYS A 426 -14.23 10.59 -25.07
N GLY A 427 -12.93 10.67 -24.78
CA GLY A 427 -11.85 10.06 -25.56
C GLY A 427 -11.72 8.54 -25.42
N GLY A 428 -12.64 7.87 -24.72
CA GLY A 428 -12.70 6.40 -24.62
C GLY A 428 -11.98 5.80 -23.41
N LEU A 429 -11.44 6.61 -22.49
CA LEU A 429 -10.84 6.07 -21.26
C LEU A 429 -11.85 5.70 -20.18
N GLY A 430 -13.14 6.03 -20.34
CA GLY A 430 -14.18 5.71 -19.35
C GLY A 430 -14.27 4.23 -18.99
N GLY A 431 -13.90 3.33 -19.90
CA GLY A 431 -13.87 1.88 -19.66
C GLY A 431 -12.54 1.33 -19.13
N ARG A 432 -11.56 2.20 -18.79
CA ARG A 432 -10.21 1.80 -18.35
C ARG A 432 -9.90 2.30 -16.94
N PRO A 433 -10.57 1.78 -15.89
CA PRO A 433 -10.38 2.23 -14.51
C PRO A 433 -8.93 2.09 -14.03
N GLU A 434 -8.17 1.15 -14.57
CA GLU A 434 -6.75 0.92 -14.26
C GLU A 434 -5.84 2.12 -14.60
N VAL A 435 -6.25 2.96 -15.54
CA VAL A 435 -5.51 4.17 -15.93
C VAL A 435 -5.68 5.28 -14.89
N PHE A 436 -6.78 5.27 -14.12
CA PHE A 436 -7.13 6.31 -13.16
C PHE A 436 -6.86 5.93 -11.70
N GLY A 437 -6.37 4.72 -11.41
CA GLY A 437 -6.13 4.25 -10.04
C GLY A 437 -5.23 5.18 -9.20
N ASN A 438 -4.36 5.96 -9.86
CA ASN A 438 -3.44 6.91 -9.24
C ASN A 438 -3.81 8.39 -9.44
N LEU A 439 -5.01 8.69 -9.96
CA LEU A 439 -5.43 10.05 -10.28
C LEU A 439 -5.36 11.01 -9.08
N HIS A 440 -5.73 10.53 -7.89
CA HIS A 440 -5.65 11.32 -6.66
C HIS A 440 -4.22 11.80 -6.37
N TYR A 441 -3.20 10.96 -6.54
CA TYR A 441 -1.79 11.36 -6.42
C TYR A 441 -1.41 12.42 -7.45
N PHE A 442 -1.84 12.27 -8.71
CA PHE A 442 -1.54 13.24 -9.76
C PHE A 442 -2.09 14.63 -9.40
N LEU A 443 -3.31 14.70 -8.88
CA LEU A 443 -3.91 15.99 -8.46
C LEU A 443 -3.15 16.63 -7.29
N LEU A 444 -2.66 15.81 -6.36
CA LEU A 444 -1.85 16.27 -5.22
C LEU A 444 -0.48 16.78 -5.67
N PHE A 445 0.22 16.06 -6.56
CA PHE A 445 1.51 16.52 -7.12
C PHE A 445 1.35 17.80 -7.92
N ARG A 446 0.29 17.89 -8.73
CA ARG A 446 -0.03 19.13 -9.46
C ARG A 446 -0.10 20.32 -8.51
N ARG A 447 -0.81 20.18 -7.38
CA ARG A 447 -0.94 21.25 -6.40
C ARG A 447 0.41 21.58 -5.77
N ALA A 448 1.10 20.59 -5.20
CA ALA A 448 2.36 20.78 -4.50
C ALA A 448 3.45 21.41 -5.39
N ILE A 449 3.57 20.95 -6.64
CA ILE A 449 4.59 21.43 -7.57
C ILE A 449 4.22 22.82 -8.13
N LYS A 450 2.93 23.13 -8.32
CA LYS A 450 2.50 24.50 -8.67
C LYS A 450 2.81 25.51 -7.57
N GLU A 451 2.76 25.09 -6.31
CA GLU A 451 3.15 25.94 -5.17
C GLU A 451 4.67 26.20 -5.15
N LEU A 452 5.49 25.20 -5.54
CA LEU A 452 6.95 25.32 -5.66
C LEU A 452 7.41 26.27 -6.77
N LYS A 453 6.73 26.24 -7.93
CA LYS A 453 7.13 26.94 -9.18
C LYS A 453 8.51 26.51 -9.68
N ASP A 454 8.88 27.01 -10.86
CA ASP A 454 10.14 26.63 -11.52
C ASP A 454 11.35 27.04 -10.69
N GLU A 455 11.30 28.18 -10.01
CA GLU A 455 12.40 28.66 -9.18
C GLU A 455 12.65 27.72 -7.98
N GLY A 456 11.58 27.24 -7.34
CA GLY A 456 11.68 26.30 -6.22
C GLY A 456 12.22 24.94 -6.67
N VAL A 457 11.77 24.45 -7.81
CA VAL A 457 12.24 23.18 -8.38
C VAL A 457 13.70 23.26 -8.84
N GLN A 458 14.11 24.37 -9.45
CA GLN A 458 15.49 24.59 -9.86
C GLN A 458 16.44 24.76 -8.67
N ALA A 459 15.96 25.31 -7.55
CA ALA A 459 16.76 25.47 -6.34
C ALA A 459 17.25 24.12 -5.77
N PHE A 460 16.61 23.00 -6.09
CA PHE A 460 17.05 21.66 -5.67
C PHE A 460 18.41 21.27 -6.29
N ALA A 461 18.71 21.74 -7.50
CA ALA A 461 19.90 21.33 -8.24
C ALA A 461 21.23 21.68 -7.54
N GLN A 462 21.22 22.64 -6.61
CA GLN A 462 22.40 23.15 -5.90
C GLN A 462 22.49 22.69 -4.43
N GLN A 463 21.54 21.88 -3.96
CA GLN A 463 21.44 21.47 -2.56
C GLN A 463 22.02 20.07 -2.37
N SER A 464 22.46 19.74 -1.14
CA SER A 464 22.97 18.41 -0.81
C SER A 464 21.89 17.32 -0.97
N ALA A 465 22.32 16.07 -1.12
CA ALA A 465 21.39 14.95 -1.33
C ALA A 465 20.32 14.85 -0.23
N ASP A 466 20.69 15.03 1.05
CA ASP A 466 19.75 14.96 2.16
C ASP A 466 18.68 16.06 2.07
N VAL A 467 19.07 17.27 1.67
CA VAL A 467 18.12 18.39 1.56
C VAL A 467 17.20 18.19 0.36
N VAL A 468 17.73 17.75 -0.78
CA VAL A 468 16.93 17.43 -1.98
C VAL A 468 15.91 16.32 -1.68
N ILE A 469 16.37 15.22 -1.08
CA ILE A 469 15.51 14.10 -0.70
C ILE A 469 14.47 14.52 0.33
N GLY A 470 14.86 15.31 1.34
CA GLY A 470 13.97 15.84 2.36
C GLY A 470 12.90 16.76 1.78
N GLN A 471 13.27 17.66 0.86
CA GLN A 471 12.33 18.55 0.18
C GLN A 471 11.39 17.80 -0.76
N LEU A 472 11.89 16.86 -1.55
CA LEU A 472 11.03 15.99 -2.36
C LEU A 472 10.06 15.19 -1.50
N TRP A 473 10.51 14.66 -0.36
CA TRP A 473 9.64 13.96 0.56
C TRP A 473 8.61 14.88 1.24
N GLN A 474 8.99 16.11 1.59
CA GLN A 474 8.05 17.08 2.15
C GLN A 474 6.95 17.46 1.16
N HIS A 475 7.30 17.67 -0.11
CA HIS A 475 6.36 18.14 -1.13
C HIS A 475 5.58 17.00 -1.83
N LEU A 476 6.18 15.83 -1.99
CA LEU A 476 5.60 14.68 -2.69
C LEU A 476 5.36 13.48 -1.77
N GLY A 477 6.25 13.26 -0.80
CA GLY A 477 6.24 12.13 0.14
C GLY A 477 5.20 12.19 1.26
N ALA A 478 4.66 13.37 1.58
CA ALA A 478 3.54 13.55 2.52
C ALA A 478 2.32 12.67 2.19
N PHE A 479 2.23 12.19 0.95
CA PHE A 479 1.19 11.29 0.46
C PHE A 479 1.62 9.81 0.51
N ASN A 480 2.40 9.43 1.51
CA ASN A 480 2.99 8.10 1.68
C ASN A 480 3.94 7.66 0.57
N LEU A 481 4.50 8.57 -0.24
CA LEU A 481 5.55 8.18 -1.20
C LEU A 481 6.88 7.96 -0.47
N THR A 482 7.57 6.89 -0.82
CA THR A 482 8.83 6.49 -0.18
C THR A 482 9.87 6.17 -1.23
N TYR A 483 9.72 5.05 -1.92
CA TYR A 483 10.63 4.61 -2.99
C TYR A 483 10.62 5.56 -4.19
N GLU A 484 9.46 6.15 -4.47
CA GLU A 484 9.25 7.05 -5.61
C GLU A 484 10.12 8.30 -5.50
N VAL A 485 10.28 8.84 -4.28
CA VAL A 485 11.12 10.04 -4.04
C VAL A 485 12.58 9.75 -4.36
N ILE A 486 13.09 8.62 -3.89
CA ILE A 486 14.48 8.18 -4.14
C ILE A 486 14.66 7.91 -5.65
N TRP A 487 13.69 7.27 -6.30
CA TRP A 487 13.73 7.01 -7.74
C TRP A 487 13.72 8.31 -8.57
N ILE A 488 12.87 9.29 -8.22
CA ILE A 488 12.83 10.61 -8.89
C ILE A 488 14.19 11.30 -8.79
N ALA A 489 14.76 11.36 -7.58
CA ALA A 489 16.05 12.02 -7.36
C ALA A 489 17.18 11.37 -8.15
N ARG A 490 17.22 10.03 -8.16
CA ARG A 490 18.16 9.26 -8.97
C ARG A 490 18.02 9.55 -10.46
N GLU A 491 16.80 9.55 -11.00
CA GLU A 491 16.60 9.76 -12.44
C GLU A 491 16.98 11.18 -12.86
N LEU A 492 16.68 12.20 -12.04
CA LEU A 492 17.09 13.58 -12.32
C LEU A 492 18.62 13.74 -12.26
N HIS A 493 19.29 13.06 -11.33
CA HIS A 493 20.75 13.01 -11.32
C HIS A 493 21.30 12.28 -12.56
N ALA A 494 20.78 11.09 -12.88
CA ALA A 494 21.26 10.28 -14.02
C ALA A 494 21.02 10.95 -15.38
N MET A 495 20.01 11.80 -15.51
CA MET A 495 19.81 12.63 -16.71
C MET A 495 20.74 13.85 -16.76
N GLY A 496 21.51 14.14 -15.71
CA GLY A 496 22.36 15.34 -15.60
C GLY A 496 21.59 16.61 -15.26
N VAL A 497 20.31 16.50 -14.87
CA VAL A 497 19.48 17.65 -14.48
C VAL A 497 19.93 18.19 -13.13
N TRP A 498 20.23 17.30 -12.19
CA TRP A 498 20.78 17.66 -10.88
C TRP A 498 22.24 17.20 -10.80
N PRO A 499 23.19 18.13 -11.02
CA PRO A 499 24.62 17.79 -11.10
C PRO A 499 25.24 17.45 -9.74
N ASN A 500 24.45 17.45 -8.65
CA ASN A 500 24.96 17.11 -7.34
C ASN A 500 25.41 15.65 -7.28
N GLU A 501 26.71 15.45 -7.15
CA GLU A 501 27.36 14.14 -7.00
C GLU A 501 26.94 13.40 -5.72
N ASP A 502 26.54 14.10 -4.65
CA ASP A 502 26.03 13.47 -3.42
C ASP A 502 24.78 12.62 -3.69
N LEU A 503 24.01 12.92 -4.75
CA LEU A 503 22.83 12.13 -5.12
C LEU A 503 23.21 10.71 -5.59
N LYS A 504 24.46 10.49 -6.02
CA LYS A 504 24.98 9.13 -6.28
C LYS A 504 24.93 8.29 -5.02
N GLU A 505 25.08 8.90 -3.85
CA GLU A 505 25.00 8.19 -2.58
C GLU A 505 23.59 7.74 -2.25
N VAL A 506 22.52 8.18 -2.92
CA VAL A 506 21.13 7.78 -2.63
C VAL A 506 20.42 7.33 -3.90
N SER A 507 21.15 6.58 -4.73
CA SER A 507 20.75 6.23 -6.08
C SER A 507 20.15 4.83 -6.21
N VAL A 508 20.39 3.92 -5.27
CA VAL A 508 19.72 2.61 -5.23
C VAL A 508 18.32 2.78 -4.64
N VAL A 509 17.29 2.37 -5.36
CA VAL A 509 15.91 2.40 -4.86
C VAL A 509 15.63 1.17 -3.98
N PRO A 510 15.43 1.34 -2.66
CA PRO A 510 15.40 0.24 -1.70
C PRO A 510 14.01 -0.43 -1.63
N LEU A 511 13.56 -1.00 -2.74
CA LEU A 511 12.30 -1.75 -2.82
C LEU A 511 12.27 -2.94 -1.84
N PRO A 512 11.10 -3.40 -1.39
CA PRO A 512 11.01 -4.53 -0.45
C PRO A 512 11.83 -5.76 -0.89
N ALA A 513 11.68 -6.19 -2.16
CA ALA A 513 12.44 -7.31 -2.72
C ALA A 513 13.95 -7.04 -2.83
N VAL A 514 14.33 -5.77 -3.06
CA VAL A 514 15.75 -5.35 -3.12
C VAL A 514 16.37 -5.44 -1.72
N ARG A 515 15.68 -4.92 -0.69
CA ARG A 515 16.14 -4.99 0.70
C ARG A 515 16.21 -6.43 1.21
N GLU A 516 15.22 -7.25 0.88
CA GLU A 516 15.22 -8.67 1.26
C GLU A 516 16.43 -9.42 0.69
N LYS A 517 16.72 -9.24 -0.61
CA LYS A 517 17.88 -9.87 -1.25
C LYS A 517 19.19 -9.28 -0.73
N ALA A 518 19.25 -7.98 -0.53
CA ALA A 518 20.42 -7.32 0.05
C ALA A 518 20.73 -7.85 1.44
N PHE A 519 19.71 -8.00 2.29
CA PHE A 519 19.85 -8.59 3.63
C PHE A 519 20.37 -10.03 3.54
N ARG A 520 19.77 -10.87 2.71
CA ARG A 520 20.19 -12.27 2.52
C ARG A 520 21.63 -12.43 2.04
N LEU A 521 22.10 -11.48 1.24
CA LEU A 521 23.46 -11.45 0.71
C LEU A 521 24.46 -10.75 1.64
N GLY A 522 24.00 -10.28 2.81
CA GLY A 522 24.84 -9.60 3.80
C GLY A 522 25.18 -8.15 3.44
N PHE A 523 24.48 -7.49 2.53
CA PHE A 523 24.76 -6.09 2.20
C PHE A 523 24.16 -5.08 3.18
N ILE A 524 23.15 -5.50 3.93
CA ILE A 524 22.50 -4.70 4.97
C ILE A 524 22.13 -5.60 6.15
N GLU A 525 22.01 -4.99 7.32
CA GLU A 525 21.82 -5.68 8.60
C GLU A 525 20.35 -6.08 8.83
N THR A 526 19.41 -5.48 8.09
CA THR A 526 17.97 -5.75 8.21
C THR A 526 17.23 -5.46 6.90
N PRO A 527 16.22 -6.24 6.51
CA PRO A 527 15.39 -5.95 5.34
C PRO A 527 14.32 -4.87 5.64
N TYR A 528 14.20 -4.44 6.90
CA TYR A 528 13.17 -3.51 7.37
C TYR A 528 13.70 -2.07 7.41
N ALA A 529 12.80 -1.12 7.14
CA ALA A 529 13.02 0.31 7.36
C ALA A 529 11.77 0.86 8.06
N ALA A 530 11.91 1.34 9.29
CA ALA A 530 10.78 1.79 10.12
C ALA A 530 10.19 3.11 9.63
N ASP A 531 11.02 3.96 9.03
CA ASP A 531 10.67 5.29 8.56
C ASP A 531 11.44 5.66 7.28
N PHE A 532 11.18 6.87 6.78
CA PHE A 532 11.82 7.39 5.58
C PHE A 532 13.33 7.64 5.76
N PRO A 533 13.83 8.24 6.87
CA PRO A 533 15.26 8.33 7.13
C PRO A 533 16.00 6.98 7.12
N SER A 534 15.42 5.95 7.74
CA SER A 534 15.96 4.58 7.70
C SER A 534 16.04 4.06 6.27
N LEU A 535 15.03 4.37 5.45
CA LEU A 535 15.00 3.99 4.04
C LEU A 535 16.11 4.66 3.23
N VAL A 536 16.35 5.96 3.45
CA VAL A 536 17.47 6.70 2.86
C VAL A 536 18.80 6.11 3.32
N GLY A 537 18.92 5.72 4.59
CA GLY A 537 20.11 5.04 5.12
C GLY A 537 20.39 3.69 4.43
N VAL A 538 19.35 2.92 4.11
CA VAL A 538 19.48 1.68 3.30
C VAL A 538 19.90 2.00 1.88
N SER A 539 19.26 2.98 1.22
CA SER A 539 19.66 3.44 -0.12
C SER A 539 21.14 3.85 -0.14
N ARG A 540 21.60 4.55 0.90
CA ARG A 540 23.00 4.98 1.02
C ARG A 540 24.01 3.85 1.13
N ARG A 541 23.71 2.86 1.97
CA ARG A 541 24.54 1.66 2.07
C ARG A 541 24.63 0.93 0.74
N LEU A 542 23.50 0.71 0.08
CA LEU A 542 23.48 -0.02 -1.18
C LEU A 542 24.10 0.75 -2.35
N SER A 543 23.97 2.08 -2.40
CA SER A 543 24.53 2.90 -3.48
C SER A 543 26.07 2.90 -3.48
N ARG A 544 26.70 2.64 -2.33
CA ARG A 544 28.17 2.42 -2.25
C ARG A 544 28.60 1.11 -2.91
N LEU A 545 27.68 0.14 -3.00
CA LEU A 545 27.94 -1.19 -3.56
C LEU A 545 27.49 -1.27 -5.02
N PHE A 546 26.38 -0.64 -5.37
CA PHE A 546 25.75 -0.73 -6.69
C PHE A 546 25.60 0.65 -7.31
N GLY A 547 26.55 0.99 -8.19
CA GLY A 547 26.54 2.25 -8.93
C GLY A 547 25.81 2.17 -10.27
N GLU A 548 26.02 3.18 -11.10
CA GLU A 548 25.44 3.27 -12.45
C GLU A 548 25.80 2.10 -13.34
N GLU A 549 27.08 1.72 -13.35
CA GLU A 549 27.62 0.59 -14.12
C GLU A 549 27.01 -0.76 -13.70
N ASP A 550 26.51 -0.84 -12.47
CA ASP A 550 25.87 -2.03 -11.90
C ASP A 550 24.33 -1.99 -12.04
N GLY A 551 23.79 -0.96 -12.70
CA GLY A 551 22.35 -0.77 -12.88
C GLY A 551 21.60 -0.40 -11.59
N TYR A 552 22.30 0.08 -10.55
CA TYR A 552 21.75 0.43 -9.25
C TYR A 552 21.00 -0.74 -8.59
N GLU A 553 19.72 -0.59 -8.22
CA GLU A 553 18.94 -1.67 -7.64
C GLU A 553 18.60 -2.79 -8.62
N ALA A 554 18.74 -2.57 -9.95
CA ALA A 554 18.25 -3.50 -10.95
C ALA A 554 18.93 -4.87 -10.87
N VAL A 555 20.22 -4.91 -10.51
CA VAL A 555 20.95 -6.16 -10.27
C VAL A 555 20.29 -6.98 -9.17
N LEU A 556 19.93 -6.35 -8.05
CA LEU A 556 19.23 -7.04 -6.96
C LEU A 556 17.77 -7.34 -7.32
N ALA A 557 17.06 -6.40 -7.97
CA ALA A 557 15.67 -6.57 -8.32
C ALA A 557 15.46 -7.79 -9.25
N LEU A 558 16.38 -8.00 -10.19
CA LEU A 558 16.29 -9.05 -11.20
C LEU A 558 17.07 -10.33 -10.86
N PHE A 559 17.91 -10.33 -9.82
CA PHE A 559 18.58 -11.52 -9.33
C PHE A 559 17.61 -12.42 -8.56
N GLU A 560 17.41 -13.66 -8.98
CA GLU A 560 16.52 -14.60 -8.29
C GLU A 560 17.32 -15.53 -7.37
N LEU A 561 16.93 -15.59 -6.09
CA LEU A 561 17.46 -16.57 -5.16
C LEU A 561 16.58 -17.83 -5.24
N PRO A 562 17.16 -19.02 -5.47
CA PRO A 562 16.40 -20.27 -5.54
C PRO A 562 15.57 -20.49 -4.28
N GLN A 563 14.35 -21.02 -4.43
CA GLN A 563 13.41 -21.26 -3.32
C GLN A 563 13.99 -22.15 -2.21
N ARG A 564 15.00 -22.98 -2.49
CA ARG A 564 15.69 -23.81 -1.48
C ARG A 564 16.64 -23.01 -0.57
N ALA A 565 16.94 -21.76 -0.90
CA ALA A 565 17.58 -20.80 0.00
C ALA A 565 16.60 -20.19 1.02
N ARG A 566 15.34 -20.67 1.07
CA ARG A 566 14.35 -20.26 2.07
C ARG A 566 14.59 -20.98 3.40
N TYR A 567 14.96 -20.19 4.41
CA TYR A 567 14.72 -20.37 5.85
C TYR A 567 15.16 -21.65 6.59
N ASP A 568 15.56 -22.73 5.91
CA ASP A 568 15.68 -24.06 6.55
C ASP A 568 17.10 -24.67 6.54
N GLY A 569 18.11 -23.92 6.08
CA GLY A 569 19.48 -24.42 6.00
C GLY A 569 20.29 -24.15 7.26
N ARG A 570 20.68 -25.19 8.00
CA ARG A 570 21.69 -25.14 9.08
C ARG A 570 23.14 -25.03 8.56
N GLU A 571 23.34 -24.93 7.24
CA GLU A 571 24.67 -24.97 6.60
C GLU A 571 24.77 -23.91 5.50
N ASP A 572 25.99 -23.41 5.27
CA ASP A 572 26.33 -22.55 4.15
C ASP A 572 26.00 -23.24 2.83
N ALA A 573 25.00 -22.74 2.11
CA ALA A 573 24.57 -23.32 0.84
C ALA A 573 25.26 -22.62 -0.33
N PHE A 574 26.05 -23.37 -1.09
CA PHE A 574 26.63 -22.93 -2.37
C PHE A 574 25.63 -23.20 -3.50
N PHE A 575 25.37 -22.20 -4.36
CA PHE A 575 24.45 -22.35 -5.48
C PHE A 575 25.18 -22.31 -6.83
N THR A 576 24.76 -23.17 -7.75
CA THR A 576 25.25 -23.20 -9.14
C THR A 576 24.39 -22.32 -10.07
N ARG A 577 24.91 -21.98 -11.25
CA ARG A 577 24.23 -21.12 -12.25
C ARG A 577 22.84 -21.64 -12.67
N ASP A 578 22.72 -22.95 -12.87
CA ASP A 578 21.45 -23.63 -13.15
C ASP A 578 20.43 -23.46 -12.02
N GLN A 579 20.91 -23.40 -10.77
CA GLN A 579 20.05 -23.21 -9.59
C GLN A 579 19.61 -21.75 -9.43
N LEU A 580 20.35 -20.80 -10.00
CA LEU A 580 20.03 -19.37 -9.99
C LEU A 580 19.16 -18.94 -11.20
N GLY A 581 18.74 -19.87 -12.06
CA GLY A 581 17.90 -19.57 -13.22
C GLY A 581 18.59 -18.71 -14.29
N ILE A 582 19.92 -18.82 -14.39
CA ILE A 582 20.73 -18.08 -15.35
C ILE A 582 21.04 -19.01 -16.53
N ASP A 583 20.28 -18.89 -17.63
CA ASP A 583 20.55 -19.61 -18.89
C ASP A 583 21.94 -19.27 -19.44
#